data_AF-A0AA35RPA4-F1
#
_entry.id   AF-A0AA35RPA4-F1
#
_cell.length_a   1.000
_cell.length_b   1.000
_cell.length_c   1.000
_cell.angle_alpha   90.00
_cell.angle_beta   90.00
_cell.angle_gamma   90.00
#
_symmetry.space_group_name_H-M   'P 1'
#
loop_
_entity.id
_entity.type
_entity.pdbx_description
1 polymer ?
#
loop_
_entity_poly.entity_id
_entity_poly.type
_entity_poly.pdbx_seq_one_letter_code
_entity_poly.pdbx_strand_id
1 'polypeptide(L)'
;MLPVNQVAGQLGIPQEHLVPYGHYKAKISLDALQGRENQRGKLIVVTGITPTPAGEGKTTTSVGLTQGLGKLGHKAVVTLREPTLGPIFGIKGGGTGGGMARVVPEDDINIHFTGDAHAVASAHNLLAALVDNAVFRGQIPGFQPTGIQWSRVTDASDRSLRSLIAGVGGSNNSPLRETRFDIVSASEIMAILALAADPEDLRQRLSRMVVGFSDSGEPVNVEQLGVVGSLMTLLRHTTMPNMVQTLEGQPSIIHAGPFGNIAHGCSSIIG
;
A
#
# COMPACT_ATOMS: atom_id res chain seq x y z
N MET A 1 16.54 13.21 15.53
CA MET A 1 16.27 11.91 14.87
C MET A 1 17.56 11.13 14.86
N LEU A 2 17.50 9.84 15.19
CA LEU A 2 18.63 8.93 15.09
C LEU A 2 18.80 8.47 13.64
N PRO A 3 20.03 8.23 13.16
CA PRO A 3 20.26 7.51 11.91
C PRO A 3 19.51 6.16 11.90
N VAL A 4 18.90 5.79 10.78
CA VAL A 4 18.01 4.62 10.70
C VAL A 4 18.71 3.30 11.04
N ASN A 5 20.02 3.19 10.79
CA ASN A 5 20.82 2.04 11.19
C ASN A 5 20.90 1.87 12.72
N GLN A 6 20.92 2.99 13.48
CA GLN A 6 20.87 2.93 14.94
C GLN A 6 19.49 2.49 15.43
N VAL A 7 18.42 2.95 14.78
CA VAL A 7 17.04 2.53 15.08
C VAL A 7 16.87 1.03 14.82
N ALA A 8 17.31 0.54 13.66
CA ALA A 8 17.30 -0.88 13.31
C ALA A 8 18.14 -1.73 14.29
N GLY A 9 19.27 -1.19 14.75
CA GLY A 9 20.12 -1.83 15.76
C GLY A 9 19.40 -2.12 17.08
N GLN A 10 18.42 -1.30 17.48
CA GLN A 10 17.59 -1.56 18.68
C GLN A 10 16.77 -2.85 18.56
N LEU A 11 16.41 -3.25 17.33
CA LEU A 11 15.72 -4.49 17.00
C LEU A 11 16.68 -5.64 16.62
N GLY A 12 18.00 -5.39 16.67
CA GLY A 12 19.00 -6.35 16.24
C GLY A 12 18.87 -6.69 14.76
N ILE A 13 18.53 -5.70 13.92
CA ILE A 13 18.50 -5.83 12.46
C ILE A 13 19.85 -5.32 11.91
N PRO A 14 20.68 -6.20 11.32
CA PRO A 14 21.93 -5.83 10.67
C PRO A 14 21.74 -4.82 9.54
N GLN A 15 22.76 -3.97 9.33
CA GLN A 15 22.73 -2.93 8.29
C GLN A 15 22.62 -3.50 6.87
N GLU A 16 23.14 -4.71 6.62
CA GLU A 16 23.06 -5.38 5.31
C GLU A 16 21.63 -5.71 4.86
N HIS A 17 20.68 -5.78 5.80
CA HIS A 17 19.26 -5.98 5.49
C HIS A 17 18.49 -4.66 5.35
N LEU A 18 19.16 -3.52 5.46
CA LEU A 18 18.54 -2.20 5.27
C LEU A 18 18.84 -1.69 3.87
N VAL A 19 17.82 -1.18 3.20
CA VAL A 19 17.94 -0.40 1.97
C VAL A 19 17.64 1.07 2.33
N PRO A 20 18.65 1.92 2.56
CA PRO A 20 18.43 3.27 3.06
C PRO A 20 17.77 4.19 2.03
N TYR A 21 16.83 5.00 2.48
CA TYR A 21 16.20 6.09 1.71
C TYR A 21 16.57 7.43 2.36
N GLY A 22 17.83 7.82 2.18
CA GLY A 22 18.46 8.88 2.98
C GLY A 22 18.89 8.37 4.35
N HIS A 23 19.01 9.26 5.33
CA HIS A 23 19.64 8.94 6.62
C HIS A 23 18.67 8.42 7.70
N TYR A 24 17.37 8.72 7.58
CA TYR A 24 16.40 8.55 8.67
C TYR A 24 15.28 7.56 8.37
N LYS A 25 15.29 6.92 7.19
CA LYS A 25 14.32 5.92 6.77
C LYS A 25 14.98 4.86 5.89
N ALA A 26 14.49 3.63 5.96
CA ALA A 26 15.00 2.52 5.16
C ALA A 26 13.90 1.50 4.89
N LYS A 27 14.00 0.76 3.79
CA LYS A 27 13.27 -0.50 3.62
C LYS A 27 14.02 -1.63 4.32
N ILE A 28 13.30 -2.61 4.84
CA ILE A 28 13.87 -3.81 5.47
C ILE A 28 13.74 -4.97 4.48
N SER A 29 14.85 -5.60 4.10
CA SER A 29 14.81 -6.83 3.31
C SER A 29 14.05 -7.93 4.06
N LEU A 30 13.26 -8.71 3.33
CA LEU A 30 12.56 -9.87 3.89
C LEU A 30 13.54 -10.94 4.41
N ASP A 31 14.79 -10.92 3.96
CA ASP A 31 15.85 -11.79 4.48
C ASP A 31 16.09 -11.58 5.98
N ALA A 32 15.74 -10.40 6.53
CA ALA A 32 15.82 -10.14 7.97
C ALA A 32 14.88 -11.03 8.82
N LEU A 33 13.89 -11.68 8.19
CA LEU A 33 12.97 -12.61 8.84
C LEU A 33 13.50 -14.06 8.87
N GLN A 34 14.52 -14.38 8.08
CA GLN A 34 15.06 -15.74 8.00
C GLN A 34 15.59 -16.22 9.37
N GLY A 35 15.13 -17.39 9.80
CA GLY A 35 15.49 -17.96 11.11
C GLY A 35 14.79 -17.33 12.31
N ARG A 36 13.84 -16.40 12.08
CA ARG A 36 13.03 -15.74 13.11
C ARG A 36 11.53 -16.07 13.01
N GLU A 37 11.14 -17.05 12.19
CA GLU A 37 9.75 -17.36 11.83
C GLU A 37 8.88 -17.72 13.05
N ASN A 38 9.50 -18.28 14.09
CA ASN A 38 8.83 -18.72 15.31
C ASN A 38 9.02 -17.77 16.51
N GLN A 39 9.72 -16.64 16.34
CA GLN A 39 9.92 -15.67 17.40
C GLN A 39 8.79 -14.64 17.38
N ARG A 40 7.83 -14.77 18.31
CA ARG A 40 6.69 -13.84 18.41
C ARG A 40 6.76 -12.99 19.68
N GLY A 41 6.55 -11.69 19.51
CA GLY A 41 6.30 -10.75 20.60
C GLY A 41 4.83 -10.75 21.04
N LYS A 42 4.48 -9.83 21.95
CA LYS A 42 3.08 -9.53 22.28
C LYS A 42 2.49 -8.60 21.22
N LEU A 43 1.32 -8.94 20.70
CA LEU A 43 0.56 -8.09 19.78
C LEU A 43 -0.47 -7.27 20.57
N ILE A 44 -0.38 -5.94 20.48
CA ILE A 44 -1.35 -5.03 21.07
C ILE A 44 -2.09 -4.34 19.92
N VAL A 45 -3.40 -4.56 19.84
CA VAL A 45 -4.25 -3.93 18.83
C VAL A 45 -4.87 -2.67 19.42
N VAL A 46 -4.58 -1.53 18.82
CA VAL A 46 -5.20 -0.24 19.16
C VAL A 46 -6.38 -0.01 18.22
N THR A 47 -7.56 0.17 18.81
CA THR A 47 -8.80 0.51 18.09
C THR A 47 -9.45 1.75 18.73
N GLY A 48 -10.54 2.23 18.15
CA GLY A 48 -11.32 3.31 18.74
C GLY A 48 -12.82 3.14 18.51
N ILE A 49 -13.59 3.99 19.16
CA ILE A 49 -15.04 4.09 18.95
C ILE A 49 -15.36 4.56 17.52
N THR A 50 -16.65 4.55 17.17
CA THR A 50 -17.15 5.15 15.93
C THR A 50 -16.60 6.57 15.75
N PRO A 51 -15.94 6.89 14.61
CA PRO A 51 -15.33 8.19 14.41
C PRO A 51 -16.33 9.34 14.49
N THR A 52 -15.89 10.44 15.10
CA THR A 52 -16.63 11.69 15.25
C THR A 52 -15.81 12.86 14.68
N PRO A 53 -16.44 14.00 14.32
CA PRO A 53 -15.70 15.18 13.86
C PRO A 53 -14.70 15.74 14.87
N ALA A 54 -14.80 15.41 16.16
CA ALA A 54 -13.87 15.86 17.20
C ALA A 54 -12.48 15.22 17.08
N GLY A 55 -12.38 14.03 16.49
CA GLY A 55 -11.15 13.27 16.33
C GLY A 55 -10.74 12.50 17.60
N GLU A 56 -10.56 11.18 17.47
CA GLU A 56 -10.30 10.31 18.62
C GLU A 56 -8.81 10.07 18.92
N GLY A 57 -7.90 10.55 18.05
CA GLY A 57 -6.45 10.43 18.28
C GLY A 57 -5.89 9.01 18.25
N LYS A 58 -6.53 8.04 17.56
CA LYS A 58 -6.10 6.63 17.50
C LYS A 58 -4.60 6.44 17.21
N THR A 59 -4.09 7.08 16.15
CA THR A 59 -2.67 6.99 15.77
C THR A 59 -1.77 7.58 16.85
N THR A 60 -2.14 8.73 17.41
CA THR A 60 -1.43 9.38 18.51
C THR A 60 -1.33 8.46 19.73
N THR A 61 -2.41 7.74 20.05
CA THR A 61 -2.42 6.73 21.12
C THR A 61 -1.48 5.56 20.82
N SER A 62 -1.47 5.03 19.59
CA SER A 62 -0.54 3.94 19.20
C SER A 62 0.92 4.34 19.34
N VAL A 63 1.27 5.55 18.89
CA VAL A 63 2.64 6.08 19.00
C VAL A 63 3.00 6.36 20.45
N GLY A 64 2.10 7.02 21.21
CA GLY A 64 2.32 7.34 22.61
C GLY A 64 2.45 6.09 23.50
N LEU A 65 1.67 5.04 23.23
CA LEU A 65 1.80 3.75 23.90
C LEU A 65 3.19 3.15 23.67
N THR A 66 3.69 3.20 22.43
CA THR A 66 5.02 2.67 22.08
C THR A 66 6.14 3.45 22.75
N GLN A 67 6.04 4.79 22.79
CA GLN A 67 6.97 5.63 23.53
C GLN A 67 6.94 5.34 25.04
N GLY A 68 5.74 5.19 25.61
CA GLY A 68 5.55 4.84 27.02
C GLY A 68 6.18 3.49 27.37
N LEU A 69 5.93 2.45 26.57
CA LEU A 69 6.56 1.14 26.72
C LEU A 69 8.09 1.21 26.61
N GLY A 70 8.61 2.02 25.68
CA GLY A 70 10.03 2.29 25.55
C GLY A 70 10.64 2.92 26.82
N LYS A 71 9.96 3.88 27.44
CA LYS A 71 10.38 4.48 28.73
C LYS A 71 10.40 3.49 29.88
N LEU A 72 9.54 2.48 29.84
CA LEU A 72 9.51 1.37 30.80
C LEU A 72 10.57 0.29 30.52
N GLY A 73 11.40 0.46 29.48
CA GLY A 73 12.47 -0.47 29.12
C GLY A 73 12.00 -1.64 28.24
N HIS A 74 10.77 -1.61 27.73
CA HIS A 74 10.29 -2.63 26.79
C HIS A 74 10.74 -2.33 25.36
N LYS A 75 11.14 -3.38 24.62
CA LYS A 75 11.37 -3.30 23.17
C LYS A 75 10.03 -3.27 22.43
N ALA A 76 9.48 -2.07 22.25
CA ALA A 76 8.21 -1.85 21.56
C ALA A 76 8.42 -1.25 20.17
N VAL A 77 7.57 -1.67 19.22
CA VAL A 77 7.53 -1.18 17.84
C VAL A 77 6.09 -0.85 17.52
N VAL A 78 5.85 0.31 16.89
CA VAL A 78 4.54 0.64 16.34
C VAL A 78 4.49 0.29 14.86
N THR A 79 3.42 -0.38 14.42
CA THR A 79 3.12 -0.61 13.00
C THR A 79 1.96 0.29 12.59
N LEU A 80 2.13 1.04 11.51
CA LEU A 80 1.13 1.98 11.00
C LEU A 80 0.94 1.81 9.49
N ARG A 81 -0.20 2.31 9.00
CA ARG A 81 -0.44 2.43 7.56
C ARG A 81 0.29 3.64 7.00
N GLU A 82 0.77 3.52 5.77
CA GLU A 82 1.21 4.66 4.99
C GLU A 82 0.00 5.56 4.68
N PRO A 83 0.10 6.88 4.94
CA PRO A 83 -0.97 7.79 4.60
C PRO A 83 -1.03 8.04 3.08
N THR A 84 -2.25 8.24 2.58
CA THR A 84 -2.51 8.57 1.17
C THR A 84 -2.21 10.03 0.90
N LEU A 85 -1.57 10.36 -0.23
CA LEU A 85 -1.14 11.72 -0.57
C LEU A 85 -2.31 12.68 -0.75
N GLY A 86 -3.35 12.24 -1.47
CA GLY A 86 -4.47 13.11 -1.86
C GLY A 86 -5.15 13.82 -0.69
N PRO A 87 -5.55 13.12 0.39
CA PRO A 87 -6.18 13.73 1.56
C PRO A 87 -5.31 14.75 2.30
N ILE A 88 -3.97 14.65 2.22
CA ILE A 88 -3.02 15.51 2.92
C ILE A 88 -3.04 16.93 2.35
N PHE A 89 -3.18 17.07 1.03
CA PHE A 89 -3.38 18.37 0.39
C PHE A 89 -4.83 18.87 0.43
N GLY A 90 -5.71 18.15 1.11
CA GLY A 90 -7.12 18.50 1.30
C GLY A 90 -7.42 18.97 2.71
N ILE A 91 -8.24 18.20 3.43
CA ILE A 91 -8.78 18.54 4.76
C ILE A 91 -8.14 17.68 5.88
N LYS A 92 -7.48 16.58 5.53
CA LYS A 92 -7.08 15.56 6.52
C LYS A 92 -5.66 15.80 7.01
N GLY A 93 -5.49 15.83 8.34
CA GLY A 93 -4.16 15.82 8.97
C GLY A 93 -3.38 14.53 8.75
N GLY A 94 -2.08 14.58 9.03
CA GLY A 94 -1.12 13.49 8.77
C GLY A 94 -1.46 12.17 9.44
N GLY A 95 -1.04 11.06 8.81
CA GLY A 95 -1.22 9.70 9.33
C GLY A 95 -0.16 9.27 10.36
N THR A 96 0.59 10.23 10.91
CA THR A 96 1.83 10.03 11.66
C THR A 96 1.69 10.21 13.17
N GLY A 97 0.51 10.56 13.67
CA GLY A 97 0.26 10.87 15.08
C GLY A 97 0.08 12.36 15.32
N GLY A 98 0.36 12.86 16.53
CA GLY A 98 0.19 14.27 16.86
C GLY A 98 0.90 14.71 18.13
N GLY A 99 1.27 16.00 18.19
CA GLY A 99 2.00 16.58 19.33
C GLY A 99 3.36 15.91 19.55
N MET A 100 3.63 15.49 20.79
CA MET A 100 4.87 14.78 21.14
C MET A 100 4.84 13.28 20.81
N ALA A 101 3.68 12.76 20.43
CA ALA A 101 3.46 11.37 20.04
C ALA A 101 3.26 11.24 18.54
N ARG A 102 4.37 11.34 17.81
CA ARG A 102 4.42 11.29 16.34
C ARG A 102 5.58 10.45 15.82
N VAL A 103 5.43 9.95 14.60
CA VAL A 103 6.46 9.28 13.81
C VAL A 103 7.16 10.29 12.90
N VAL A 104 8.47 10.15 12.74
CA VAL A 104 9.33 11.08 12.01
C VAL A 104 10.29 10.33 11.06
N PRO A 105 10.68 10.92 9.92
CA PRO A 105 10.35 12.26 9.42
C PRO A 105 8.92 12.36 8.83
N GLU A 106 8.09 13.24 9.40
CA GLU A 106 6.66 13.37 9.05
C GLU A 106 6.45 13.86 7.61
N ASP A 107 7.25 14.83 7.17
CA ASP A 107 7.15 15.43 5.83
C ASP A 107 7.40 14.39 4.74
N ASP A 108 8.35 13.47 4.95
CA ASP A 108 8.62 12.39 4.00
C ASP A 108 7.47 11.37 3.98
N ILE A 109 7.00 10.95 5.16
CA ILE A 109 5.93 9.94 5.31
C ILE A 109 4.63 10.42 4.66
N ASN A 110 4.34 11.72 4.77
CA ASN A 110 3.11 12.33 4.25
C ASN A 110 3.17 12.64 2.74
N ILE A 111 4.31 12.51 2.06
CA ILE A 111 4.44 12.89 0.65
C ILE A 111 4.74 11.66 -0.22
N HIS A 112 6.02 11.40 -0.51
CA HIS A 112 6.41 10.30 -1.40
C HIS A 112 6.94 9.09 -0.65
N PHE A 113 7.30 9.30 0.62
CA PHE A 113 7.91 8.34 1.51
C PHE A 113 9.01 7.51 0.85
N THR A 114 8.75 6.23 0.56
CA THR A 114 9.66 5.31 -0.12
C THR A 114 9.16 4.90 -1.52
N GLY A 115 8.04 5.47 -1.97
CA GLY A 115 7.47 5.27 -3.30
C GLY A 115 6.48 4.11 -3.41
N ASP A 116 6.00 3.55 -2.30
CA ASP A 116 5.13 2.36 -2.31
C ASP A 116 3.77 2.65 -2.95
N ALA A 117 3.14 3.78 -2.62
CA ALA A 117 1.91 4.22 -3.28
C ALA A 117 2.10 4.41 -4.81
N HIS A 118 3.25 4.95 -5.23
CA HIS A 118 3.57 5.13 -6.65
C HIS A 118 3.75 3.81 -7.38
N ALA A 119 4.40 2.83 -6.75
CA ALA A 119 4.56 1.49 -7.31
C ALA A 119 3.20 0.77 -7.45
N VAL A 120 2.34 0.88 -6.44
CA VAL A 120 0.97 0.33 -6.51
C VAL A 120 0.16 1.01 -7.61
N ALA A 121 0.22 2.35 -7.72
CA ALA A 121 -0.47 3.08 -8.78
C ALA A 121 0.04 2.67 -10.17
N SER A 122 1.36 2.53 -10.32
CA SER A 122 1.98 2.11 -11.58
C SER A 122 1.55 0.69 -11.96
N ALA A 123 1.56 -0.26 -11.03
CA ALA A 123 1.11 -1.63 -11.27
C ALA A 123 -0.38 -1.69 -11.64
N HIS A 124 -1.23 -0.96 -10.90
CA HIS A 124 -2.66 -0.92 -11.14
C HIS A 124 -2.99 -0.34 -12.52
N ASN A 125 -2.36 0.79 -12.88
CA ASN A 125 -2.62 1.45 -14.16
C ASN A 125 -1.98 0.71 -15.34
N LEU A 126 -0.86 0.01 -15.13
CA LEU A 126 -0.32 -0.93 -16.12
C LEU A 126 -1.32 -2.06 -16.38
N LEU A 127 -1.91 -2.64 -15.34
CA LEU A 127 -2.95 -3.67 -15.52
C LEU A 127 -4.15 -3.11 -16.29
N ALA A 128 -4.64 -1.91 -15.95
CA ALA A 128 -5.73 -1.27 -16.68
C ALA A 128 -5.42 -1.09 -18.18
N ALA A 129 -4.20 -0.64 -18.51
CA ALA A 129 -3.76 -0.47 -19.89
C ALA A 129 -3.65 -1.82 -20.63
N LEU A 130 -3.15 -2.87 -19.97
CA LEU A 130 -3.01 -4.20 -20.55
C LEU A 130 -4.36 -4.89 -20.75
N VAL A 131 -5.33 -4.64 -19.86
CA VAL A 131 -6.73 -5.09 -20.01
C VAL A 131 -7.36 -4.46 -21.26
N ASP A 132 -7.28 -3.13 -21.40
CA ASP A 132 -7.81 -2.44 -22.57
C ASP A 132 -7.13 -2.92 -23.87
N ASN A 133 -5.81 -3.16 -23.85
CA ASN A 133 -5.08 -3.71 -25.00
C ASN A 133 -5.45 -5.18 -25.30
N ALA A 134 -5.71 -6.01 -24.30
CA ALA A 134 -6.15 -7.39 -24.50
C ALA A 134 -7.52 -7.43 -25.19
N VAL A 135 -8.44 -6.54 -24.80
CA VAL A 135 -9.74 -6.37 -25.47
C VAL A 135 -9.56 -5.86 -26.89
N PHE A 136 -8.73 -4.81 -27.10
CA PHE A 136 -8.44 -4.29 -28.43
C PHE A 136 -7.90 -5.36 -29.40
N ARG A 137 -7.04 -6.26 -28.90
CA ARG A 137 -6.45 -7.35 -29.70
C ARG A 137 -7.34 -8.59 -29.82
N GLY A 138 -8.47 -8.64 -29.13
CA GLY A 138 -9.29 -9.86 -29.03
C GLY A 138 -8.55 -11.05 -28.43
N GLN A 139 -7.63 -10.80 -27.48
CA GLN A 139 -6.78 -11.83 -26.87
C GLN A 139 -7.60 -12.89 -26.11
N ILE A 140 -8.71 -12.48 -25.50
CA ILE A 140 -9.60 -13.35 -24.73
C ILE A 140 -10.97 -13.37 -25.43
N PRO A 141 -11.41 -14.53 -25.96
CA PRO A 141 -12.70 -14.65 -26.63
C PRO A 141 -13.86 -14.19 -25.75
N GLY A 142 -14.75 -13.36 -26.30
CA GLY A 142 -15.92 -12.84 -25.59
C GLY A 142 -15.61 -11.81 -24.50
N PHE A 143 -14.36 -11.37 -24.31
CA PHE A 143 -14.07 -10.28 -23.37
C PHE A 143 -14.15 -8.93 -24.08
N GLN A 144 -15.30 -8.26 -23.92
CA GLN A 144 -15.64 -7.00 -24.59
C GLN A 144 -15.43 -5.78 -23.67
N PRO A 145 -15.38 -4.55 -24.22
CA PRO A 145 -15.17 -3.34 -23.43
C PRO A 145 -16.16 -3.14 -22.28
N THR A 146 -17.41 -3.55 -22.48
CA THR A 146 -18.50 -3.47 -21.48
C THR A 146 -18.32 -4.45 -20.33
N GLY A 147 -17.52 -5.52 -20.51
CA GLY A 147 -17.21 -6.50 -19.49
C GLY A 147 -16.08 -6.10 -18.54
N ILE A 148 -15.33 -5.03 -18.85
CA ILE A 148 -14.21 -4.58 -18.03
C ILE A 148 -14.72 -3.94 -16.73
N GLN A 149 -14.32 -4.50 -15.58
CA GLN A 149 -14.62 -3.94 -14.26
C GLN A 149 -13.43 -3.18 -13.65
N TRP A 150 -12.21 -3.48 -14.11
CA TRP A 150 -11.00 -2.86 -13.62
C TRP A 150 -10.96 -1.35 -13.94
N SER A 151 -10.86 -0.54 -12.89
CA SER A 151 -10.75 0.91 -12.94
C SER A 151 -9.28 1.34 -13.11
N ARG A 152 -9.03 2.64 -12.99
CA ARG A 152 -7.69 3.22 -12.86
C ARG A 152 -7.53 3.81 -11.47
N VAL A 153 -6.31 4.19 -11.11
CA VAL A 153 -6.05 4.86 -9.82
C VAL A 153 -5.18 6.10 -9.93
N THR A 154 -5.39 7.02 -9.02
CA THR A 154 -4.54 8.19 -8.76
C THR A 154 -4.34 8.35 -7.25
N ASP A 155 -3.26 8.98 -6.81
CA ASP A 155 -3.09 9.36 -5.40
C ASP A 155 -3.51 10.82 -5.14
N ALA A 156 -4.27 11.42 -6.06
CA ALA A 156 -4.83 12.76 -5.91
C ALA A 156 -6.32 12.72 -5.54
N SER A 157 -6.77 13.71 -4.76
CA SER A 157 -8.20 13.89 -4.49
C SER A 157 -8.90 14.59 -5.66
N ASP A 158 -9.12 13.87 -6.75
CA ASP A 158 -9.73 14.40 -7.97
C ASP A 158 -11.14 13.84 -8.20
N ARG A 159 -12.15 14.67 -7.96
CA ARG A 159 -13.57 14.28 -8.14
C ARG A 159 -13.98 14.19 -9.62
N SER A 160 -13.26 14.85 -10.52
CA SER A 160 -13.62 14.93 -11.94
C SER A 160 -13.39 13.60 -12.67
N LEU A 161 -12.50 12.75 -12.13
CA LEU A 161 -12.16 11.44 -12.70
C LEU A 161 -13.09 10.30 -12.23
N ARG A 162 -14.17 10.59 -11.48
CA ARG A 162 -15.09 9.56 -10.97
C ARG A 162 -15.93 8.89 -12.05
N SER A 163 -16.14 9.55 -13.17
CA SER A 163 -16.80 8.99 -14.35
C SER A 163 -16.22 9.64 -15.60
N LEU A 164 -15.70 8.83 -16.51
CA LEU A 164 -15.09 9.29 -17.75
C LEU A 164 -15.27 8.26 -18.88
N ILE A 165 -15.15 8.73 -20.11
CA ILE A 165 -15.13 7.89 -21.30
C ILE A 165 -13.68 7.79 -21.79
N ALA A 166 -13.15 6.58 -21.85
CA ALA A 166 -11.83 6.28 -22.41
C ALA A 166 -11.96 5.78 -23.85
N GLY A 167 -10.89 5.91 -24.63
CA GLY A 167 -10.79 5.39 -25.99
C GLY A 167 -11.53 6.20 -27.08
N VAL A 168 -11.81 7.48 -26.81
CA VAL A 168 -12.36 8.42 -27.79
C VAL A 168 -11.31 8.73 -28.87
N GLY A 169 -11.74 8.97 -30.10
CA GLY A 169 -10.85 9.37 -31.22
C GLY A 169 -10.69 8.33 -32.33
N GLY A 170 -11.59 7.35 -32.41
CA GLY A 170 -11.66 6.37 -33.51
C GLY A 170 -11.02 5.03 -33.17
N SER A 171 -10.94 4.13 -34.16
CA SER A 171 -10.52 2.74 -34.00
C SER A 171 -9.11 2.60 -33.40
N ASN A 172 -8.18 3.50 -33.74
CA ASN A 172 -6.81 3.46 -33.22
C ASN A 172 -6.72 3.73 -31.71
N ASN A 173 -7.75 4.33 -31.10
CA ASN A 173 -7.80 4.63 -29.67
C ASN A 173 -8.69 3.64 -28.90
N SER A 174 -9.25 2.63 -29.57
CA SER A 174 -10.14 1.64 -28.95
C SER A 174 -9.46 0.89 -27.78
N PRO A 175 -10.23 0.38 -26.80
CA PRO A 175 -11.70 0.34 -26.77
C PRO A 175 -12.36 1.60 -26.21
N LEU A 176 -13.48 2.02 -26.85
CA LEU A 176 -14.37 3.04 -26.30
C LEU A 176 -15.16 2.44 -25.12
N ARG A 177 -15.03 3.00 -23.91
CA ARG A 177 -15.76 2.53 -22.73
C ARG A 177 -15.90 3.58 -21.64
N GLU A 178 -16.87 3.38 -20.76
CA GLU A 178 -16.93 4.08 -19.47
C GLU A 178 -15.89 3.50 -18.49
N THR A 179 -15.29 4.37 -17.69
CA THR A 179 -14.34 4.00 -16.64
C THR A 179 -14.29 5.08 -15.56
N ARG A 180 -13.45 4.88 -14.55
CA ARG A 180 -13.23 5.81 -13.43
C ARG A 180 -11.81 5.72 -12.90
N PHE A 181 -11.42 6.72 -12.12
CA PHE A 181 -10.28 6.64 -11.22
C PHE A 181 -10.75 6.52 -9.78
N ASP A 182 -10.21 5.53 -9.08
CA ASP A 182 -10.28 5.43 -7.62
C ASP A 182 -9.00 6.01 -7.01
N ILE A 183 -9.01 6.35 -5.72
CA ILE A 183 -7.78 6.75 -5.04
C ILE A 183 -6.92 5.50 -4.78
N VAL A 184 -5.58 5.60 -4.82
CA VAL A 184 -4.68 4.42 -4.81
C VAL A 184 -4.88 3.48 -3.62
N SER A 185 -5.27 4.00 -2.46
CA SER A 185 -5.59 3.20 -1.26
C SER A 185 -6.86 2.33 -1.40
N ALA A 186 -7.66 2.55 -2.44
CA ALA A 186 -8.80 1.72 -2.83
C ALA A 186 -8.43 0.55 -3.76
N SER A 187 -7.21 0.54 -4.30
CA SER A 187 -6.73 -0.50 -5.20
C SER A 187 -6.77 -1.88 -4.53
N GLU A 188 -7.28 -2.90 -5.23
CA GLU A 188 -7.18 -4.29 -4.78
C GLU A 188 -5.71 -4.72 -4.63
N ILE A 189 -4.80 -4.18 -5.47
CA ILE A 189 -3.35 -4.41 -5.32
C ILE A 189 -2.84 -3.88 -3.97
N MET A 190 -3.38 -2.78 -3.45
CA MET A 190 -3.02 -2.27 -2.11
C MET A 190 -3.49 -3.23 -1.01
N ALA A 191 -4.71 -3.76 -1.14
CA ALA A 191 -5.24 -4.74 -0.19
C ALA A 191 -4.47 -6.06 -0.23
N ILE A 192 -4.12 -6.54 -1.42
CA ILE A 192 -3.31 -7.74 -1.64
C ILE A 192 -1.90 -7.55 -1.09
N LEU A 193 -1.26 -6.40 -1.33
CA LEU A 193 0.06 -6.07 -0.77
C LEU A 193 0.04 -6.13 0.76
N ALA A 194 -1.02 -5.62 1.39
CA ALA A 194 -1.15 -5.66 2.84
C ALA A 194 -1.40 -7.08 3.39
N LEU A 195 -1.93 -8.00 2.59
CA LEU A 195 -2.26 -9.38 3.00
C LEU A 195 -1.25 -10.43 2.54
N ALA A 196 -0.30 -10.08 1.68
CA ALA A 196 0.69 -11.01 1.15
C ALA A 196 1.73 -11.35 2.23
N ALA A 197 2.02 -12.64 2.41
CA ALA A 197 3.01 -13.11 3.38
C ALA A 197 4.44 -13.00 2.85
N ASP A 198 4.61 -13.15 1.54
CA ASP A 198 5.89 -13.14 0.84
C ASP A 198 5.66 -12.83 -0.66
N PRO A 199 6.72 -12.68 -1.48
CA PRO A 199 6.59 -12.38 -2.90
C PRO A 199 5.88 -13.47 -3.72
N GLU A 200 5.88 -14.73 -3.27
CA GLU A 200 5.18 -15.81 -3.97
C GLU A 200 3.68 -15.78 -3.66
N ASP A 201 3.29 -15.55 -2.41
CA ASP A 201 1.89 -15.31 -2.04
C ASP A 201 1.34 -14.05 -2.74
N LEU A 202 2.15 -12.98 -2.84
CA LEU A 202 1.79 -11.80 -3.64
C LEU A 202 1.49 -12.18 -5.09
N ARG A 203 2.37 -12.95 -5.74
CA ARG A 203 2.21 -13.40 -7.12
C ARG A 203 0.91 -14.18 -7.32
N GLN A 204 0.62 -15.12 -6.43
CA GLN A 204 -0.58 -15.96 -6.48
C GLN A 204 -1.87 -15.17 -6.26
N ARG A 205 -1.84 -14.15 -5.39
CA ARG A 205 -2.99 -13.27 -5.18
C ARG A 205 -3.24 -12.39 -6.40
N LEU A 206 -2.18 -11.80 -6.97
CA LEU A 206 -2.28 -11.00 -8.18
C LEU A 206 -2.82 -11.81 -9.36
N SER A 207 -2.42 -13.07 -9.51
CA SER A 207 -2.87 -13.93 -10.62
C SER A 207 -4.38 -14.20 -10.60
N ARG A 208 -4.97 -14.24 -9.40
CA ARG A 208 -6.40 -14.51 -9.15
C ARG A 208 -7.30 -13.28 -9.22
N MET A 209 -6.75 -12.07 -9.32
CA MET A 209 -7.56 -10.86 -9.45
C MET A 209 -8.43 -10.94 -10.71
N VAL A 210 -9.70 -10.59 -10.57
CA VAL A 210 -10.68 -10.56 -11.66
C VAL A 210 -10.70 -9.15 -12.25
N VAL A 211 -10.43 -9.00 -13.54
CA VAL A 211 -10.43 -7.70 -14.23
C VAL A 211 -11.75 -7.38 -14.92
N GLY A 212 -12.62 -8.38 -15.07
CA GLY A 212 -13.90 -8.25 -15.76
C GLY A 212 -14.52 -9.61 -16.05
N PHE A 213 -15.53 -9.62 -16.93
CA PHE A 213 -16.27 -10.81 -17.31
C PHE A 213 -16.43 -10.88 -18.82
N SER A 214 -16.46 -12.10 -19.37
CA SER A 214 -16.82 -12.35 -20.77
C SER A 214 -18.33 -12.18 -21.01
N ASP A 215 -18.74 -12.20 -22.28
CA ASP A 215 -20.15 -12.21 -22.69
C ASP A 215 -20.91 -13.46 -22.18
N SER A 216 -20.21 -14.55 -21.86
CA SER A 216 -20.79 -15.75 -21.22
C SER A 216 -20.88 -15.66 -19.69
N GLY A 217 -20.41 -14.56 -19.10
CA GLY A 217 -20.37 -14.36 -17.65
C GLY A 217 -19.20 -15.04 -16.94
N GLU A 218 -18.21 -15.55 -17.68
CA GLU A 218 -17.02 -16.16 -17.08
C GLU A 218 -16.05 -15.07 -16.60
N PRO A 219 -15.47 -15.21 -15.39
CA PRO A 219 -14.52 -14.24 -14.88
C PRO A 219 -13.22 -14.26 -15.69
N VAL A 220 -12.72 -13.07 -16.00
CA VAL A 220 -11.43 -12.88 -16.66
C VAL A 220 -10.40 -12.48 -15.62
N ASN A 221 -9.41 -13.35 -15.39
CA ASN A 221 -8.39 -13.16 -14.36
C ASN A 221 -7.08 -12.63 -14.94
N VAL A 222 -6.24 -12.00 -14.10
CA VAL A 222 -4.93 -11.48 -14.51
C VAL A 222 -4.00 -12.56 -15.07
N GLU A 223 -4.10 -13.80 -14.56
CA GLU A 223 -3.35 -14.94 -15.08
C GLU A 223 -3.59 -15.17 -16.58
N GLN A 224 -4.85 -15.06 -17.04
CA GLN A 224 -5.22 -15.26 -18.45
C GLN A 224 -4.64 -14.18 -19.38
N LEU A 225 -4.33 -13.01 -18.83
CA LEU A 225 -3.66 -11.93 -19.57
C LEU A 225 -2.16 -12.19 -19.75
N GLY A 226 -1.56 -13.04 -18.91
CA GLY A 226 -0.12 -13.35 -18.95
C GLY A 226 0.78 -12.22 -18.41
N VAL A 227 0.25 -11.33 -17.56
CA VAL A 227 0.92 -10.08 -17.17
C VAL A 227 1.41 -10.04 -15.72
N VAL A 228 1.22 -11.12 -14.95
CA VAL A 228 1.57 -11.20 -13.52
C VAL A 228 3.04 -10.87 -13.28
N GLY A 229 3.96 -11.33 -14.13
CA GLY A 229 5.38 -11.03 -14.02
C GLY A 229 5.72 -9.54 -14.13
N SER A 230 5.01 -8.80 -14.98
CA SER A 230 5.17 -7.36 -15.14
C SER A 230 4.72 -6.61 -13.88
N LEU A 231 3.59 -7.03 -13.29
CA LEU A 231 3.09 -6.45 -12.04
C LEU A 231 4.06 -6.71 -10.88
N MET A 232 4.56 -7.95 -10.77
CA MET A 232 5.55 -8.33 -9.76
C MET A 232 6.84 -7.51 -9.88
N THR A 233 7.26 -7.15 -11.09
CA THR A 233 8.46 -6.35 -11.32
C THR A 233 8.30 -4.94 -10.75
N LEU A 234 7.13 -4.33 -10.94
CA LEU A 234 6.82 -3.00 -10.40
C LEU A 234 6.70 -2.99 -8.86
N LEU A 235 6.23 -4.09 -8.29
CA LEU A 235 6.01 -4.23 -6.83
C LEU A 235 7.20 -4.83 -6.09
N ARG A 236 8.33 -5.11 -6.77
CA ARG A 236 9.48 -5.84 -6.21
C ARG A 236 10.00 -5.28 -4.89
N HIS A 237 10.10 -3.95 -4.79
CA HIS A 237 10.58 -3.28 -3.58
C HIS A 237 9.45 -2.92 -2.62
N THR A 238 8.22 -2.91 -3.12
CA THR A 238 7.02 -2.55 -2.38
C THR A 238 6.65 -3.59 -1.34
N THR A 239 7.13 -4.84 -1.43
CA THR A 239 6.92 -5.85 -0.38
C THR A 239 7.77 -5.63 0.87
N MET A 240 8.83 -4.82 0.78
CA MET A 240 9.74 -4.56 1.88
C MET A 240 9.16 -3.46 2.80
N PRO A 241 8.92 -3.75 4.09
CA PRO A 241 8.35 -2.77 5.01
C PRO A 241 9.32 -1.61 5.27
N ASN A 242 8.76 -0.43 5.57
CA ASN A 242 9.55 0.78 5.75
C ASN A 242 9.78 1.05 7.24
N MET A 243 11.04 1.16 7.64
CA MET A 243 11.45 1.55 8.98
C MET A 243 11.68 3.07 9.09
N VAL A 244 11.10 3.63 10.14
CA VAL A 244 11.27 5.00 10.64
C VAL A 244 11.32 4.96 12.17
N GLN A 245 11.12 6.09 12.84
CA GLN A 245 11.17 6.16 14.29
C GLN A 245 10.09 7.10 14.85
N THR A 246 9.71 6.88 16.11
CA THR A 246 8.94 7.87 16.88
C THR A 246 9.80 9.10 17.17
N LEU A 247 9.18 10.19 17.62
CA LEU A 247 9.90 11.40 18.05
C LEU A 247 10.94 11.14 19.16
N GLU A 248 10.72 10.10 19.97
CA GLU A 248 11.63 9.69 21.07
C GLU A 248 12.61 8.58 20.65
N GLY A 249 12.64 8.19 19.37
CA GLY A 249 13.66 7.29 18.81
C GLY A 249 13.34 5.80 18.91
N GLN A 250 12.13 5.40 19.31
CA GLN A 250 11.69 4.01 19.23
C GLN A 250 11.41 3.62 17.76
N PRO A 251 11.64 2.35 17.37
CA PRO A 251 11.37 1.89 16.01
C PRO A 251 9.88 1.97 15.64
N SER A 252 9.62 2.32 14.39
CA SER A 252 8.29 2.36 13.80
C SER A 252 8.34 1.77 12.40
N ILE A 253 7.32 0.96 12.05
CA ILE A 253 7.17 0.37 10.73
C ILE A 253 5.93 0.98 10.09
N ILE A 254 6.08 1.52 8.88
CA ILE A 254 4.98 2.07 8.09
C ILE A 254 4.91 1.30 6.77
N HIS A 255 3.82 0.59 6.53
CA HIS A 255 3.73 -0.25 5.33
C HIS A 255 2.30 -0.56 4.91
N ALA A 256 2.04 -0.38 3.62
CA ALA A 256 0.73 -0.45 2.97
C ALA A 256 -0.32 0.50 3.60
N GLY A 257 -1.41 0.75 2.90
CA GLY A 257 -2.45 1.66 3.35
C GLY A 257 -3.81 1.43 2.72
N PRO A 258 -4.38 0.21 2.79
CA PRO A 258 -5.71 -0.04 2.25
C PRO A 258 -6.78 0.73 3.02
N PHE A 259 -7.88 1.04 2.33
CA PHE A 259 -9.08 1.57 2.96
C PHE A 259 -9.68 0.60 3.98
N GLY A 260 -10.41 1.15 4.96
CA GLY A 260 -11.10 0.38 6.00
C GLY A 260 -12.58 0.12 5.76
N ASN A 261 -13.14 0.56 4.63
CA ASN A 261 -14.55 0.34 4.26
C ASN A 261 -14.71 -0.75 3.20
N ILE A 262 -13.95 -0.66 2.11
CA ILE A 262 -13.96 -1.64 0.99
C ILE A 262 -12.84 -2.69 1.12
N ALA A 263 -11.96 -2.52 2.09
CA ALA A 263 -10.89 -3.44 2.44
C ALA A 263 -10.71 -3.46 3.97
N HIS A 264 -9.67 -4.14 4.46
CA HIS A 264 -9.53 -4.47 5.88
C HIS A 264 -8.92 -3.35 6.76
N GLY A 265 -8.37 -2.29 6.17
CA GLY A 265 -7.95 -1.10 6.91
C GLY A 265 -6.75 -1.25 7.87
N CYS A 266 -5.89 -2.26 7.68
CA CYS A 266 -4.68 -2.49 8.49
C CYS A 266 -3.40 -2.20 7.68
N SER A 267 -2.27 -2.06 8.37
CA SER A 267 -0.94 -2.14 7.72
C SER A 267 -0.70 -3.57 7.22
N SER A 268 0.39 -3.76 6.47
CA SER A 268 0.74 -5.08 5.95
C SER A 268 0.96 -6.14 7.05
N ILE A 269 0.77 -7.41 6.74
CA ILE A 269 1.13 -8.52 7.64
C ILE A 269 2.64 -8.77 7.77
N ILE A 270 3.43 -8.34 6.77
CA ILE A 270 4.90 -8.48 6.76
C ILE A 270 5.57 -7.50 7.73
N GLY A 271 5.08 -6.26 7.76
CA GLY A 271 5.59 -5.18 8.61
C GLY A 271 5.03 -5.24 10.03
#